data_AF-A0A7S0X7E6-F1
#
_entry.id   AF-A0A7S0X7E6-F1
#
_cell.length_a   1.000
_cell.length_b   1.000
_cell.length_c   1.000
_cell.angle_alpha   90.00
_cell.angle_beta   90.00
_cell.angle_gamma   90.00
#
_symmetry.space_group_name_H-M   'P 1'
#
loop_
_entity.id
_entity.type
_entity.pdbx_description
1 polymer ?
#
loop_
_entity_poly.entity_id
_entity_poly.type
_entity_poly.pdbx_seq_one_letter_code
_entity_poly.pdbx_strand_id
1 'polypeptide(L)'
;RADMEPVVSLLLDGDHQVRVAAAAVIPSLLSRDRADAAAAAVHDRRDGGGSVPSRAEGDSCATVLSIMHIVRALQGTRARIAGTVDALWSVFHDTLSDWNLICTMLLSEAPGANRRQGSTAQAPLESEDAAGLANVLACAVRRAQGESLVRGDASGGHGTSATSLKPHTKAQREAHAHAREAYTQ
;
A
#
# COMPACT_ATOMS: atom_id res chain seq x y z
N ARG A 1 18.45 -0.88 -0.50
CA ARG A 1 17.21 -0.45 0.20
C ARG A 1 17.14 1.04 0.55
N ALA A 2 18.25 1.74 0.83
CA ALA A 2 18.25 3.18 1.15
C ALA A 2 17.60 4.08 0.08
N ASP A 3 17.65 3.68 -1.20
CA ASP A 3 17.11 4.47 -2.31
C ASP A 3 15.57 4.48 -2.40
N MET A 4 14.90 3.54 -1.72
CA MET A 4 13.44 3.39 -1.80
C MET A 4 12.69 4.21 -0.74
N GLU A 5 13.32 4.48 0.40
CA GLU A 5 12.76 5.24 1.52
C GLU A 5 12.20 6.63 1.14
N PRO A 6 12.89 7.46 0.32
CA PRO A 6 12.34 8.76 -0.08
C PRO A 6 11.10 8.61 -0.99
N VAL A 7 11.08 7.62 -1.89
CA VAL A 7 9.94 7.36 -2.77
C VAL A 7 8.74 6.85 -1.98
N VAL A 8 8.99 5.98 -1.01
CA VAL A 8 7.97 5.45 -0.11
C VAL A 8 7.37 6.60 0.72
N SER A 9 8.19 7.53 1.22
CA SER A 9 7.70 8.71 1.95
C SER A 9 6.77 9.60 1.12
N LEU A 10 7.03 9.74 -0.20
CA LEU A 10 6.16 10.50 -1.11
C LEU A 10 4.78 9.86 -1.34
N LEU A 11 4.60 8.57 -1.01
CA LEU A 11 3.28 7.93 -1.02
C LEU A 11 2.37 8.44 0.11
N LEU A 12 2.92 9.14 1.10
CA LEU A 12 2.16 9.78 2.18
C LEU A 12 1.88 11.26 1.91
N ASP A 13 2.29 11.79 0.75
CA ASP A 13 2.07 13.19 0.40
C ASP A 13 0.56 13.51 0.37
N GLY A 14 0.20 14.75 0.73
CA GLY A 14 -1.18 15.21 0.68
C GLY A 14 -1.71 15.33 -0.75
N ASP A 15 -0.83 15.64 -1.70
CA ASP A 15 -1.15 15.77 -3.12
C ASP A 15 -1.27 14.39 -3.79
N HIS A 16 -2.41 14.15 -4.43
CA HIS A 16 -2.67 12.92 -5.16
C HIS A 16 -1.71 12.71 -6.34
N GLN A 17 -1.34 13.76 -7.06
CA GLN A 17 -0.42 13.65 -8.21
C GLN A 17 0.98 13.22 -7.77
N VAL A 18 1.45 13.73 -6.63
CA VAL A 18 2.74 13.32 -6.04
C VAL A 18 2.71 11.85 -5.66
N ARG A 19 1.63 11.37 -5.02
CA ARG A 19 1.49 9.96 -4.68
C ARG A 19 1.45 9.05 -5.91
N VAL A 20 0.72 9.44 -6.96
CA VAL A 20 0.64 8.66 -8.22
C VAL A 20 1.99 8.62 -8.94
N ALA A 21 2.70 9.75 -9.00
CA ALA A 21 4.04 9.81 -9.59
C ALA A 21 5.03 8.93 -8.81
N ALA A 22 4.99 8.96 -7.48
CA ALA A 22 5.80 8.08 -6.64
C ALA A 22 5.46 6.60 -6.88
N ALA A 23 4.16 6.25 -6.96
CA ALA A 23 3.71 4.90 -7.24
C ALA A 23 4.21 4.38 -8.61
N ALA A 24 4.25 5.23 -9.64
CA ALA A 24 4.72 4.88 -10.98
C ALA A 24 6.20 4.47 -11.03
N VAL A 25 7.02 4.90 -10.06
CA VAL A 25 8.46 4.57 -10.00
C VAL A 25 8.70 3.21 -9.32
N ILE A 26 7.78 2.75 -8.48
CA ILE A 26 7.93 1.54 -7.66
C ILE A 26 8.18 0.27 -8.49
N PRO A 27 7.48 -0.01 -9.61
CA PRO A 27 7.77 -1.19 -10.42
C PRO A 27 9.24 -1.27 -10.87
N SER A 28 9.83 -0.13 -11.21
CA SER A 28 11.23 -0.06 -11.64
C SER A 28 12.20 -0.36 -10.48
N LEU A 29 11.86 0.11 -9.28
CA LEU A 29 12.63 -0.19 -8.06
C LEU A 29 12.53 -1.66 -7.69
N LEU A 30 11.34 -2.24 -7.73
CA LEU A 30 11.13 -3.66 -7.45
C LEU A 30 11.84 -4.55 -8.48
N SER A 31 11.83 -4.16 -9.76
CA SER A 31 12.53 -4.89 -10.82
C SER A 31 14.04 -4.85 -10.63
N ARG A 32 14.57 -3.70 -10.21
CA ARG A 32 16.00 -3.53 -9.90
C ARG A 32 16.41 -4.36 -8.69
N ASP A 33 15.65 -4.30 -7.60
CA ASP A 33 15.92 -5.11 -6.39
C ASP A 33 15.94 -6.62 -6.73
N ARG A 34 15.03 -7.08 -7.61
CA ARG A 34 15.03 -8.47 -8.09
C ARG A 34 16.26 -8.80 -8.94
N ALA A 35 16.68 -7.89 -9.81
CA ALA A 35 17.87 -8.08 -10.64
C ALA A 35 19.15 -8.15 -9.77
N ASP A 36 19.25 -7.30 -8.76
CA ASP A 36 20.37 -7.29 -7.80
C ASP A 36 20.39 -8.56 -6.94
N ALA A 37 19.22 -9.01 -6.46
CA ALA A 37 19.09 -10.28 -5.73
C ALA A 37 19.44 -11.50 -6.60
N ALA A 38 19.03 -11.49 -7.87
CA ALA A 38 19.39 -12.54 -8.81
C ALA A 38 20.90 -12.55 -9.11
N ALA A 39 21.53 -11.38 -9.26
CA ALA A 39 22.98 -11.28 -9.45
C ALA A 39 23.76 -11.80 -8.23
N ALA A 40 23.31 -11.48 -7.01
CA ALA A 40 23.89 -12.00 -5.78
C ALA A 40 23.73 -13.54 -5.69
N ALA A 41 22.56 -14.07 -6.04
CA ALA A 41 22.31 -15.51 -6.04
C ALA A 41 23.13 -16.26 -7.11
N VAL A 42 23.46 -15.63 -8.25
CA VAL A 42 24.34 -16.21 -9.27
C VAL A 42 25.79 -16.27 -8.79
N HIS A 43 26.24 -15.31 -7.99
CA HIS A 43 27.55 -15.39 -7.33
C HIS A 43 27.62 -16.49 -6.26
N ASP A 44 26.49 -16.88 -5.68
CA ASP A 44 26.40 -17.94 -4.68
C ASP A 44 26.21 -19.34 -5.31
N ARG A 45 25.56 -19.42 -6.48
CA ARG A 45 25.26 -20.69 -7.19
C ARG A 45 26.39 -21.18 -8.09
N ARG A 46 27.57 -21.44 -7.52
CA ARG A 46 28.60 -22.23 -8.20
C ARG A 46 28.33 -23.75 -8.17
N ASP A 47 27.31 -24.21 -7.45
CA ASP A 47 26.85 -25.60 -7.45
C ASP A 47 25.32 -25.70 -7.41
N GLY A 48 24.75 -26.56 -8.26
CA GLY A 48 23.38 -27.06 -8.12
C GLY A 48 22.34 -26.44 -9.06
N GLY A 49 22.11 -27.11 -10.19
CA GLY A 49 20.97 -26.86 -11.08
C GLY A 49 19.65 -27.24 -10.42
N GLY A 50 18.78 -26.26 -10.21
CA GLY A 50 17.42 -26.44 -9.70
C GLY A 50 16.40 -25.84 -10.66
N SER A 51 15.37 -26.62 -10.98
CA SER A 51 14.26 -26.26 -11.86
C SER A 51 13.63 -24.92 -11.51
N VAL A 52 13.52 -24.04 -12.49
CA VAL A 52 12.90 -22.71 -12.38
C VAL A 52 11.38 -22.91 -12.22
N PRO A 53 10.76 -22.52 -11.08
CA PRO A 53 9.31 -22.52 -10.95
C PRO A 53 8.70 -21.53 -11.96
N SER A 54 7.40 -21.68 -12.26
CA SER A 54 6.66 -20.77 -13.15
C SER A 54 6.89 -19.32 -12.71
N ARG A 55 7.75 -18.64 -13.45
CA ARG A 55 8.37 -17.37 -13.04
C ARG A 55 7.31 -16.29 -12.78
N ALA A 56 6.24 -16.33 -13.56
CA ALA A 56 5.14 -15.37 -13.51
C ALA A 56 4.35 -15.39 -12.19
N GLU A 57 4.05 -16.57 -11.64
CA GLU A 57 3.24 -16.67 -10.41
C GLU A 57 4.07 -16.32 -9.17
N GLY A 58 5.35 -16.74 -9.14
CA GLY A 58 6.31 -16.31 -8.13
C GLY A 58 6.56 -14.80 -8.16
N ASP A 59 6.61 -14.20 -9.35
CA ASP A 59 6.78 -12.77 -9.53
C ASP A 59 5.59 -11.96 -9.00
N SER A 60 4.36 -12.42 -9.20
CA SER A 60 3.15 -11.78 -8.66
C SER A 60 3.07 -11.86 -7.14
N CYS A 61 3.32 -13.04 -6.56
CA CYS A 61 3.43 -13.21 -5.10
C CYS A 61 4.48 -12.26 -4.49
N ALA A 62 5.67 -12.18 -5.10
CA ALA A 62 6.73 -11.29 -4.63
C ALA A 62 6.34 -9.82 -4.76
N THR A 63 5.59 -9.43 -5.80
CA THR A 63 5.05 -8.06 -5.96
C THR A 63 4.08 -7.73 -4.84
N VAL A 64 3.12 -8.62 -4.53
CA VAL A 64 2.14 -8.43 -3.46
C VAL A 64 2.83 -8.27 -2.10
N LEU A 65 3.79 -9.13 -1.78
CA LEU A 65 4.58 -9.01 -0.53
C LEU A 65 5.38 -7.71 -0.48
N SER A 66 5.96 -7.29 -1.60
CA SER A 66 6.69 -6.02 -1.67
C SER A 66 5.78 -4.82 -1.42
N ILE A 67 4.58 -4.82 -2.01
CA ILE A 67 3.55 -3.80 -1.76
C ILE A 67 3.13 -3.79 -0.30
N MET A 68 2.87 -4.97 0.28
CA MET A 68 2.53 -5.10 1.69
C MET A 68 3.63 -4.54 2.59
N HIS A 69 4.90 -4.88 2.32
CA HIS A 69 6.03 -4.36 3.08
C HIS A 69 6.20 -2.84 2.93
N ILE A 70 5.92 -2.27 1.75
CA ILE A 70 5.87 -0.82 1.55
C ILE A 70 4.78 -0.21 2.44
N VAL A 71 3.56 -0.75 2.39
CA VAL A 71 2.43 -0.28 3.21
C VAL A 71 2.73 -0.42 4.71
N ARG A 72 3.43 -1.48 5.13
CA ARG A 72 3.85 -1.71 6.51
C ARG A 72 4.93 -0.75 6.96
N ALA A 73 5.94 -0.51 6.12
CA ALA A 73 7.03 0.43 6.40
C ALA A 73 6.52 1.86 6.63
N LEU A 74 5.37 2.21 6.05
CA LEU A 74 4.70 3.50 6.24
C LEU A 74 4.01 3.67 7.60
N GLN A 75 3.94 2.63 8.44
CA GLN A 75 3.38 2.61 9.81
C GLN A 75 2.23 3.62 10.02
N GLY A 76 1.17 3.47 9.21
CA GLY A 76 0.15 4.50 9.03
C GLY A 76 -1.21 4.17 9.65
N THR A 77 -2.03 5.22 9.81
CA THR A 77 -3.46 5.06 10.04
C THR A 77 -4.13 4.41 8.82
N ARG A 78 -5.31 3.80 9.00
CA ARG A 78 -6.09 3.22 7.89
C ARG A 78 -6.29 4.16 6.70
N ALA A 79 -6.39 5.47 6.93
CA ALA A 79 -6.49 6.48 5.88
C ALA A 79 -5.21 6.60 5.01
N ARG A 80 -4.02 6.47 5.62
CA ARG A 80 -2.74 6.47 4.89
C ARG A 80 -2.56 5.22 4.06
N ILE A 81 -2.95 4.07 4.61
CA ILE A 81 -2.98 2.79 3.87
C ILE A 81 -3.90 2.91 2.66
N ALA A 82 -5.11 3.44 2.86
CA ALA A 82 -6.08 3.66 1.79
C ALA A 82 -5.53 4.60 0.70
N GLY A 83 -4.87 5.70 1.06
CA GLY A 83 -4.25 6.62 0.10
C GLY A 83 -3.03 6.09 -0.63
N THR A 84 -2.26 5.22 0.03
CA THR A 84 -1.14 4.51 -0.60
C THR A 84 -1.67 3.48 -1.59
N VAL A 85 -2.63 2.64 -1.19
CA VAL A 85 -3.23 1.63 -2.06
C VAL A 85 -3.95 2.28 -3.24
N ASP A 86 -4.62 3.42 -3.05
CA ASP A 86 -5.25 4.18 -4.13
C ASP A 86 -4.23 4.65 -5.19
N ALA A 87 -3.08 5.16 -4.76
CA ALA A 87 -2.02 5.56 -5.68
C ALA A 87 -1.40 4.35 -6.40
N LEU A 88 -1.14 3.27 -5.67
CA LEU A 88 -0.60 2.01 -6.20
C LEU A 88 -1.58 1.31 -7.15
N TRP A 89 -2.89 1.50 -6.96
CA TRP A 89 -3.92 0.90 -7.80
C TRP A 89 -3.73 1.25 -9.27
N SER A 90 -3.35 2.50 -9.58
CA SER A 90 -3.12 2.93 -10.98
C SER A 90 -2.06 2.11 -11.72
N VAL A 91 -1.12 1.50 -10.99
CA VAL A 91 0.04 0.80 -11.53
C VAL A 91 -0.09 -0.72 -11.36
N PHE A 92 -0.62 -1.16 -10.23
CA PHE A 92 -0.68 -2.56 -9.83
C PHE A 92 -2.10 -3.14 -9.83
N HIS A 93 -3.07 -2.53 -10.51
CA HIS A 93 -4.46 -3.01 -10.50
C HIS A 93 -4.59 -4.49 -10.87
N ASP A 94 -3.88 -4.97 -11.88
CA ASP A 94 -3.90 -6.38 -12.31
C ASP A 94 -3.51 -7.31 -11.15
N THR A 95 -2.39 -7.02 -10.49
CA THR A 95 -1.89 -7.81 -9.36
C THR A 95 -2.74 -7.67 -8.10
N LEU A 96 -3.23 -6.46 -7.82
CA LEU A 96 -4.06 -6.18 -6.64
C LEU A 96 -5.49 -6.71 -6.80
N SER A 97 -5.96 -6.92 -8.03
CA SER A 97 -7.27 -7.50 -8.33
C SER A 97 -7.26 -9.03 -8.40
N ASP A 98 -6.09 -9.66 -8.29
CA ASP A 98 -5.98 -11.12 -8.17
C ASP A 98 -6.31 -11.56 -6.74
N TRP A 99 -7.60 -11.50 -6.41
CA TRP A 99 -8.12 -11.89 -5.11
C TRP A 99 -7.82 -13.35 -4.78
N ASN A 100 -7.78 -14.21 -5.80
CA ASN A 100 -7.50 -15.62 -5.61
C ASN A 100 -6.05 -15.84 -5.14
N LEU A 101 -5.10 -15.13 -5.73
CA LEU A 101 -3.71 -15.11 -5.28
C LEU A 101 -3.59 -14.60 -3.86
N ILE A 102 -4.18 -13.44 -3.55
CA ILE A 102 -4.08 -12.82 -2.22
C ILE A 102 -4.75 -13.71 -1.15
N CYS A 103 -5.91 -14.28 -1.43
CA CYS A 103 -6.57 -15.23 -0.55
C CYS A 103 -5.74 -16.50 -0.37
N THR A 104 -5.11 -17.01 -1.43
CA THR A 104 -4.22 -18.17 -1.34
C THR A 104 -3.04 -17.85 -0.43
N MET A 105 -2.43 -16.67 -0.56
CA MET A 105 -1.34 -16.24 0.33
C MET A 105 -1.77 -16.13 1.81
N LEU A 106 -2.98 -15.62 2.08
CA LEU A 106 -3.53 -15.49 3.43
C LEU A 106 -3.92 -16.84 4.06
N LEU A 107 -4.41 -17.77 3.25
CA LEU A 107 -4.96 -19.05 3.70
C LEU A 107 -3.95 -20.21 3.62
N SER A 108 -2.82 -20.01 2.96
CA SER A 108 -1.75 -21.02 2.88
C SER A 108 -1.04 -21.11 4.23
N GLU A 109 -1.39 -22.10 5.03
CA GLU A 109 -0.59 -22.48 6.19
C GLU A 109 0.68 -23.23 5.75
N ALA A 110 1.76 -23.05 6.51
CA ALA A 110 3.01 -23.77 6.28
C ALA A 110 2.72 -25.27 6.15
N PRO A 111 3.25 -25.96 5.12
CA PRO A 111 3.07 -27.39 4.99
C PRO A 111 3.73 -28.05 6.20
N GLY A 112 2.92 -28.52 7.14
CA GLY A 112 3.38 -29.13 8.36
C GLY A 112 4.33 -30.29 8.04
N ALA A 113 5.61 -30.10 8.37
CA ALA A 113 6.69 -31.07 8.62
C ALA A 113 6.83 -32.35 7.76
N ASN A 114 6.05 -32.54 6.70
CA ASN A 114 5.98 -33.82 5.99
C ASN A 114 5.56 -33.63 4.53
N ARG A 115 6.39 -32.94 3.75
CA ARG A 115 6.49 -33.21 2.32
C ARG A 115 7.90 -32.85 1.85
N ARG A 116 8.59 -33.87 1.36
CA ARG A 116 9.82 -33.77 0.56
C ARG A 116 9.61 -32.67 -0.49
N GLN A 117 10.18 -31.50 -0.27
CA GLN A 117 9.87 -30.28 -1.03
C GLN A 117 11.03 -29.88 -1.92
N GLY A 118 10.81 -30.01 -3.23
CA GLY A 118 11.53 -29.32 -4.30
C GLY A 118 10.81 -28.04 -4.77
N SER A 119 9.90 -27.48 -3.97
CA SER A 119 9.26 -26.19 -4.24
C SER A 119 9.42 -25.32 -3.01
N THR A 120 10.09 -24.19 -3.17
CA THR A 120 10.37 -23.17 -2.15
C THR A 120 9.14 -22.89 -1.29
N ALA A 121 9.11 -23.49 -0.10
CA ALA A 121 8.12 -23.17 0.92
C ALA A 121 8.31 -21.70 1.30
N GLN A 122 7.36 -20.86 0.89
CA GLN A 122 7.26 -19.51 1.43
C GLN A 122 7.11 -19.64 2.95
N ALA A 123 7.92 -18.89 3.70
CA ALA A 123 7.78 -18.83 5.14
C ALA A 123 6.33 -18.42 5.48
N PRO A 124 5.70 -19.03 6.48
CA PRO A 124 4.35 -18.65 6.89
C PRO A 124 4.32 -17.16 7.19
N LEU A 125 3.27 -16.48 6.72
CA LEU A 125 3.05 -15.06 7.02
C LEU A 125 2.97 -14.89 8.53
N GLU A 126 3.74 -13.95 9.08
CA GLU A 126 3.56 -13.55 10.47
C GLU A 126 2.18 -12.88 10.64
N SER A 127 1.60 -12.96 11.84
CA SER A 127 0.26 -12.42 12.14
C SER A 127 0.12 -10.94 11.74
N GLU A 128 1.19 -10.16 11.88
CA GLU A 128 1.24 -8.76 11.47
C GLU A 128 1.22 -8.58 9.93
N ASP A 129 1.95 -9.42 9.21
CA ASP A 129 1.99 -9.40 7.74
C ASP A 129 0.65 -9.84 7.14
N ALA A 130 0.00 -10.82 7.75
CA ALA A 130 -1.35 -11.24 7.36
C ALA A 130 -2.38 -10.11 7.58
N ALA A 131 -2.29 -9.38 8.69
CA ALA A 131 -3.15 -8.21 8.94
C ALA A 131 -2.88 -7.07 7.94
N GLY A 132 -1.61 -6.83 7.61
CA GLY A 132 -1.21 -5.87 6.57
C GLY A 132 -1.79 -6.24 5.21
N LEU A 133 -1.64 -7.50 4.80
CA LEU A 133 -2.15 -8.03 3.54
C LEU A 133 -3.68 -7.99 3.48
N ALA A 134 -4.38 -8.30 4.58
CA ALA A 134 -5.83 -8.18 4.67
C ALA A 134 -6.32 -6.72 4.52
N ASN A 135 -5.59 -5.74 5.06
CA ASN A 135 -5.91 -4.32 4.86
C ASN A 135 -5.69 -3.88 3.41
N VAL A 136 -4.63 -4.36 2.76
CA VAL A 136 -4.39 -4.13 1.33
C VAL A 136 -5.52 -4.70 0.50
N LEU A 137 -5.92 -5.94 0.77
CA LEU A 137 -7.06 -6.61 0.13
C LEU A 137 -8.36 -5.80 0.29
N ALA A 138 -8.68 -5.38 1.52
CA ALA A 138 -9.89 -4.61 1.78
C ALA A 138 -9.92 -3.26 1.03
N CYS A 139 -8.78 -2.57 0.94
CA CYS A 139 -8.67 -1.32 0.18
C CYS A 139 -8.80 -1.58 -1.33
N ALA A 140 -8.12 -2.60 -1.83
CA ALA A 140 -8.15 -3.01 -3.22
C ALA A 140 -9.59 -3.35 -3.67
N VAL A 141 -10.33 -4.14 -2.89
CA VAL A 141 -11.73 -4.49 -3.20
C VAL A 141 -12.63 -3.25 -3.25
N ARG A 142 -12.51 -2.35 -2.27
CA ARG A 142 -13.28 -1.10 -2.26
C ARG A 142 -12.97 -0.23 -3.48
N ARG A 143 -11.69 -0.15 -3.87
CA ARG A 143 -11.28 0.60 -5.07
C ARG A 143 -11.81 -0.02 -6.36
N ALA A 144 -11.82 -1.35 -6.45
CA ALA A 144 -12.37 -2.10 -7.58
C ALA A 144 -13.89 -1.88 -7.74
N GLN A 145 -14.62 -1.68 -6.63
CA GLN A 145 -16.03 -1.30 -6.64
C GLN A 145 -16.28 0.16 -7.05
N GLY A 146 -15.22 0.93 -7.33
CA GLY A 146 -15.31 2.34 -7.71
C GLY A 146 -15.37 3.30 -6.53
N GLU A 147 -15.15 2.84 -5.30
CA GLU A 147 -15.09 3.75 -4.15
C GLU A 147 -13.84 4.62 -4.18
N SER A 148 -14.00 5.92 -3.88
CA SER A 148 -12.88 6.81 -3.63
C SER A 148 -12.34 6.55 -2.22
N LEU A 149 -11.20 5.87 -2.15
CA LEU A 149 -10.53 5.51 -0.89
C LEU A 149 -10.00 6.74 -0.13
N VAL A 150 -9.63 7.78 -0.88
CA VAL A 150 -9.26 9.08 -0.35
C VAL A 150 -10.41 10.03 -0.66
N ARG A 151 -10.92 10.73 0.36
CA ARG A 151 -11.73 11.92 0.08
C ARG A 151 -10.77 12.95 -0.48
N GLY A 152 -10.81 13.15 -1.79
CA GLY A 152 -10.21 14.34 -2.37
C GLY A 152 -10.84 15.53 -1.67
N ASP A 153 -10.06 16.32 -0.96
CA ASP A 153 -10.44 17.69 -0.66
C ASP A 153 -10.56 18.36 -2.03
N ALA A 154 -11.78 18.38 -2.55
CA ALA A 154 -12.13 18.97 -3.83
C ALA A 154 -12.00 20.49 -3.72
N SER A 155 -10.77 21.00 -3.74
CA SER A 155 -10.47 22.35 -4.21
C SER A 155 -10.41 22.31 -5.74
N GLY A 156 -11.53 22.59 -6.39
CA GLY A 156 -11.52 22.80 -7.85
C GLY A 156 -12.81 22.58 -8.63
N GLY A 157 -13.99 22.81 -8.03
CA GLY A 157 -15.24 22.93 -8.78
C GLY A 157 -15.78 24.35 -8.65
N HIS A 158 -15.66 25.16 -9.70
CA HIS A 158 -16.35 26.43 -9.82
C HIS A 158 -17.86 26.14 -9.93
N GLY A 159 -18.56 26.18 -8.80
CA GLY A 159 -19.99 25.92 -8.69
C GLY A 159 -20.44 26.34 -7.30
N THR A 160 -21.20 27.42 -7.25
CA THR A 160 -21.66 28.13 -6.05
C THR A 160 -22.28 27.22 -4.96
N SER A 161 -21.94 27.55 -3.71
CA SER A 161 -22.69 27.21 -2.48
C SER A 161 -22.42 25.85 -1.81
N ALA A 162 -21.54 25.85 -0.81
CA ALA A 162 -21.83 25.48 0.59
C ALA A 162 -20.52 25.21 1.34
N THR A 163 -20.11 26.17 2.16
CA THR A 163 -19.06 26.00 3.17
C THR A 163 -19.42 24.85 4.11
N SER A 164 -18.71 23.74 4.01
CA SER A 164 -18.73 22.68 5.04
C SER A 164 -18.00 23.21 6.27
N LEU A 165 -18.74 23.95 7.10
CA LEU A 165 -18.32 24.39 8.42
C LEU A 165 -18.19 23.14 9.30
N LYS A 166 -16.96 22.85 9.75
CA LYS A 166 -16.74 21.96 10.90
C LYS A 166 -17.68 22.42 12.03
N PRO A 167 -18.40 21.50 12.71
CA PRO A 167 -19.25 21.90 13.82
C PRO A 167 -18.37 22.50 14.92
N HIS A 168 -18.45 23.82 15.10
CA HIS A 168 -17.75 24.53 16.16
C HIS A 168 -18.18 23.99 17.52
N THR A 169 -17.19 23.60 18.32
CA THR A 169 -17.40 23.17 19.70
C THR A 169 -18.00 24.31 20.52
N LYS A 170 -18.74 23.98 21.58
CA LYS A 170 -19.42 24.98 22.43
C LYS A 170 -18.44 26.04 22.96
N ALA A 171 -17.22 25.62 23.30
CA ALA A 171 -16.14 26.52 23.74
C ALA A 171 -15.71 27.55 22.67
N GLN A 172 -15.68 27.18 21.38
CA GLN A 172 -15.36 28.12 20.31
C GLN A 172 -16.49 29.14 20.07
N ARG A 173 -17.75 28.74 20.28
CA ARG A 173 -18.89 29.65 20.17
C ARG A 173 -18.89 30.69 21.29
N GLU A 174 -18.59 30.27 22.52
CA GLU A 174 -18.50 31.17 23.68
C GLU A 174 -17.31 32.13 23.54
N ALA A 175 -16.15 31.66 23.10
CA ALA A 175 -14.99 32.51 22.84
C ALA A 175 -15.26 33.57 21.76
N HIS A 176 -15.98 33.20 20.69
CA HIS A 176 -16.33 34.13 19.62
C HIS A 176 -17.41 35.15 20.03
N ALA A 177 -18.33 34.76 20.92
CA ALA A 177 -19.30 35.70 21.51
C ALA A 177 -18.59 36.73 22.40
N HIS A 178 -17.71 36.27 23.29
CA HIS A 178 -16.96 37.15 24.19
C HIS A 178 -15.99 38.08 23.45
N ALA A 179 -15.39 37.62 22.35
CA ALA A 179 -14.55 38.45 21.49
C ALA A 179 -15.35 39.55 20.77
N ARG A 180 -16.62 39.30 20.43
CA ARG A 180 -17.50 40.31 19.82
C ARG A 180 -17.94 41.35 20.83
N GLU A 181 -18.24 40.96 22.07
CA GLU A 181 -18.64 41.88 23.13
C GLU A 181 -17.49 42.82 23.53
N ALA A 182 -16.26 42.33 23.54
CA ALA A 182 -15.06 43.13 23.84
C ALA A 182 -14.71 44.16 22.75
N TYR A 183 -15.20 43.99 21.52
CA TYR A 183 -14.93 44.92 20.41
C TYR A 183 -15.96 46.07 20.33
N THR A 184 -17.05 45.99 21.11
CA THR A 184 -18.14 46.98 21.11
C THR A 184 -18.21 47.84 22.37
N GLN A 185 -17.21 47.74 23.26
CA GLN A 185 -17.04 48.63 24.41
C GLN A 185 -15.96 49.68 24.17
#